data_AF-A0A2U3Z786-F1
#
_entry.id   AF-A0A2U3Z786-F1
#
_cell.length_a   1.000
_cell.length_b   1.000
_cell.length_c   1.000
_cell.angle_alpha   90.00
_cell.angle_beta   90.00
_cell.angle_gamma   90.00
#
_symmetry.space_group_name_H-M   'P 1'
#
loop_
_entity.id
_entity.type
_entity.pdbx_description
1 polymer ?
#
loop_
_entity_poly.entity_id
_entity_poly.type
_entity_poly.pdbx_seq_one_letter_code
_entity_poly.pdbx_strand_id
1 'polypeptide(L)'
;MLLAESRKAAEQVVQEALRQLEEPTLISCASSADHLLSKVKSVSSCLEQLEKSWSRYLAHPEDISGLLHSVTLLAHLTSDTMAYVSTTCLRAPPEPADSLTEACKQFGKETLLYLAFLEEEGTRENDGTAVKSCLNRISAITEELLPRGLDIKQEELGDLVDKEMAATSAAIKTATARIEEMLSKSRAGDTGVQLEVNERILGSCTSLMQAIQVLIVASKDLQREIVESGRGTASPKEFYAKNSRWTEGLISASKAVGWGATVMVDAADLVVQGRGKFEELMVCSHEIAASTAQLVAASKVKADKDSPNLAQLQQASRGVNQATATVVASTISGKSQIEETDNMDFSSMTLTQIKRQEMDSQVRVLELENDLQKERQKLGELRKKHYELAGVAEGWEEGTEASPPALHEADTGKE
;
A
#
# COMPACT_ATOMS: atom_id res chain seq x y z
N MET A 1 -29.47 -45.05 -2.01
CA MET A 1 -28.07 -45.52 -1.87
C MET A 1 -27.07 -44.44 -2.28
N LEU A 2 -27.09 -43.96 -3.54
CA LEU A 2 -26.14 -42.94 -4.03
C LEU A 2 -26.11 -41.63 -3.23
N LEU A 3 -27.28 -41.10 -2.82
CA LEU A 3 -27.35 -39.88 -1.99
C LEU A 3 -26.70 -40.07 -0.61
N ALA A 4 -26.93 -41.22 0.02
CA ALA A 4 -26.34 -41.54 1.32
C ALA A 4 -24.81 -41.66 1.26
N GLU A 5 -24.28 -42.28 0.20
CA GLU A 5 -22.83 -42.38 -0.03
C GLU A 5 -22.19 -41.01 -0.30
N SER A 6 -22.81 -40.20 -1.17
CA SER A 6 -22.32 -38.85 -1.48
C SER A 6 -22.37 -37.92 -0.27
N ARG A 7 -23.42 -38.01 0.55
CA ARG A 7 -23.54 -37.26 1.81
C ARG A 7 -22.44 -37.69 2.79
N LYS A 8 -22.23 -38.99 2.98
CA LYS A 8 -21.18 -39.49 3.88
C LYS A 8 -19.79 -39.01 3.46
N ALA A 9 -19.51 -38.97 2.15
CA ALA A 9 -18.27 -38.39 1.63
C ALA A 9 -18.19 -36.88 1.89
N ALA A 10 -19.29 -36.14 1.70
CA ALA A 10 -19.38 -34.72 2.01
C ALA A 10 -19.16 -34.43 3.51
N GLU A 11 -19.75 -35.23 4.40
CA GLU A 11 -19.55 -35.14 5.85
C GLU A 11 -18.09 -35.38 6.23
N GLN A 12 -17.43 -36.37 5.64
CA GLN A 12 -16.00 -36.64 5.88
C GLN A 12 -15.12 -35.45 5.51
N VAL A 13 -15.41 -34.78 4.38
CA VAL A 13 -14.67 -33.58 3.95
C VAL A 13 -14.83 -32.45 4.97
N VAL A 14 -16.05 -32.21 5.47
CA VAL A 14 -16.31 -31.15 6.46
C VAL A 14 -15.72 -31.50 7.83
N GLN A 15 -15.78 -32.76 8.25
CA GLN A 15 -15.15 -33.24 9.49
C GLN A 15 -13.63 -33.07 9.46
N GLU A 16 -12.98 -33.42 8.36
CA GLU A 16 -11.54 -33.22 8.22
C GLU A 16 -11.19 -31.73 8.23
N ALA A 17 -11.99 -30.87 7.58
CA ALA A 17 -11.80 -29.42 7.64
C ALA A 17 -11.95 -28.85 9.06
N LEU A 18 -12.88 -29.36 9.87
CA LEU A 18 -13.01 -29.01 11.30
C LEU A 18 -11.78 -29.42 12.10
N ARG A 19 -11.26 -30.63 11.87
CA ARG A 19 -10.04 -31.12 12.54
C ARG A 19 -8.83 -30.26 12.21
N GLN A 20 -8.67 -29.87 10.94
CA GLN A 20 -7.58 -28.99 10.48
C GLN A 20 -7.71 -27.56 11.03
N LEU A 21 -8.91 -27.10 11.36
CA LEU A 21 -9.12 -25.81 12.03
C LEU A 21 -8.70 -25.84 13.50
N GLU A 22 -8.84 -26.99 14.17
CA GLU A 22 -8.39 -27.21 15.55
C GLU A 22 -6.88 -27.47 15.66
N GLU A 23 -6.28 -28.08 14.62
CA GLU A 23 -4.84 -28.32 14.50
C GLU A 23 -4.29 -27.63 13.23
N PRO A 24 -4.07 -26.31 13.24
CA PRO A 24 -3.65 -25.58 12.06
C PRO A 24 -2.29 -26.10 11.57
N THR A 25 -2.26 -26.61 10.34
CA THR A 25 -1.00 -26.84 9.63
C THR A 25 -0.37 -25.47 9.30
N LEU A 26 0.96 -25.37 9.36
CA LEU A 26 1.69 -24.13 9.05
C LEU A 26 1.45 -23.73 7.59
N ILE A 27 0.44 -22.91 7.35
CA ILE A 27 0.12 -22.36 6.02
C ILE A 27 0.83 -21.02 5.88
N SER A 28 1.81 -20.97 4.97
CA SER A 28 2.66 -19.79 4.70
C SER A 28 1.95 -18.67 3.93
N CYS A 29 0.72 -18.87 3.48
CA CYS A 29 0.03 -17.92 2.60
C CYS A 29 -1.21 -17.37 3.30
N ALA A 30 -1.16 -16.12 3.71
CA ALA A 30 -2.30 -15.45 4.31
C ALA A 30 -3.20 -14.83 3.22
N SER A 31 -4.49 -15.07 3.35
CA SER A 31 -5.53 -14.59 2.42
C SER A 31 -6.06 -13.22 2.85
N SER A 32 -6.83 -12.56 1.98
CA SER A 32 -7.47 -11.26 2.25
C SER A 32 -8.93 -11.43 2.68
N ALA A 33 -9.40 -10.59 3.60
CA ALA A 33 -10.81 -10.55 4.04
C ALA A 33 -11.82 -10.48 2.87
N ASP A 34 -11.50 -9.76 1.79
CA ASP A 34 -12.34 -9.69 0.57
C ASP A 34 -12.58 -11.05 -0.09
N HIS A 35 -11.56 -11.91 -0.06
CA HIS A 35 -11.62 -13.22 -0.69
C HIS A 35 -12.40 -14.21 0.16
N LEU A 36 -12.30 -14.08 1.49
CA LEU A 36 -13.18 -14.80 2.43
C LEU A 36 -14.65 -14.40 2.21
N LEU A 37 -14.98 -13.11 2.06
CA LEU A 37 -16.34 -12.66 1.75
C LEU A 37 -16.88 -13.24 0.43
N SER A 38 -16.02 -13.34 -0.60
CA SER A 38 -16.39 -14.00 -1.87
C SER A 38 -16.73 -15.48 -1.69
N LYS A 39 -15.97 -16.19 -0.84
CA LYS A 39 -16.22 -17.60 -0.51
C LYS A 39 -17.51 -17.79 0.28
N VAL A 40 -17.77 -16.93 1.27
CA VAL A 40 -19.03 -16.94 2.02
C VAL A 40 -20.25 -16.79 1.09
N LYS A 41 -20.20 -15.84 0.14
CA LYS A 41 -21.25 -15.66 -0.87
C LYS A 41 -21.43 -16.91 -1.75
N SER A 42 -20.33 -17.59 -2.08
CA SER A 42 -20.36 -18.83 -2.87
C SER A 42 -21.09 -19.95 -2.13
N VAL A 43 -20.85 -20.09 -0.82
CA VAL A 43 -21.57 -21.06 0.03
C VAL A 43 -23.06 -20.70 0.09
N SER A 44 -23.41 -19.43 0.32
CA SER A 44 -24.81 -18.99 0.35
C SER A 44 -25.55 -19.32 -0.96
N SER A 45 -24.95 -19.05 -2.12
CA SER A 45 -25.52 -19.41 -3.42
C SER A 45 -25.66 -20.93 -3.59
N CYS A 46 -24.72 -21.72 -3.08
CA CYS A 46 -24.78 -23.17 -3.13
C CYS A 46 -25.94 -23.72 -2.28
N LEU A 47 -26.20 -23.13 -1.10
CA LEU A 47 -27.34 -23.51 -0.26
C LEU A 47 -28.68 -23.27 -0.98
N GLU A 48 -28.85 -22.12 -1.65
CA GLU A 48 -30.04 -21.86 -2.46
C GLU A 48 -30.22 -22.85 -3.62
N GLN A 49 -29.11 -23.24 -4.26
CA GLN A 49 -29.12 -24.23 -5.33
C GLN A 49 -29.46 -25.63 -4.81
N LEU A 50 -28.97 -25.98 -3.62
CA LEU A 50 -29.26 -27.25 -2.98
C LEU A 50 -30.74 -27.35 -2.60
N GLU A 51 -31.34 -26.29 -2.04
CA GLU A 51 -32.79 -26.25 -1.73
C GLU A 51 -33.65 -26.46 -2.98
N LYS A 52 -33.28 -25.82 -4.10
CA LYS A 52 -33.95 -26.02 -5.40
C LYS A 52 -33.80 -27.45 -5.89
N SER A 53 -32.59 -28.02 -5.78
CA SER A 53 -32.29 -29.39 -6.23
C SER A 53 -33.00 -30.44 -5.37
N TRP A 54 -33.09 -30.22 -4.07
CA TRP A 54 -33.85 -31.04 -3.13
C TRP A 54 -35.35 -31.02 -3.47
N SER A 55 -35.92 -29.85 -3.72
CA SER A 55 -37.33 -29.70 -4.12
C SER A 55 -37.64 -30.45 -5.43
N ARG A 56 -36.71 -30.43 -6.40
CA ARG A 56 -36.82 -31.19 -7.64
C ARG A 56 -36.75 -32.69 -7.41
N TYR A 57 -35.82 -33.14 -6.56
CA TYR A 57 -35.67 -34.54 -6.19
C TYR A 57 -36.92 -35.11 -5.50
N LEU A 58 -37.55 -34.35 -4.59
CA LEU A 58 -38.82 -34.77 -3.96
C LEU A 58 -39.96 -34.90 -4.98
N ALA A 59 -40.00 -34.04 -5.99
CA ALA A 59 -41.01 -34.10 -7.04
C ALA A 59 -40.73 -35.21 -8.08
N HIS A 60 -39.45 -35.44 -8.38
CA HIS A 60 -38.98 -36.42 -9.36
C HIS A 60 -37.71 -37.12 -8.84
N PRO A 61 -37.84 -38.25 -8.12
CA PRO A 61 -36.70 -38.95 -7.53
C PRO A 61 -35.64 -39.45 -8.54
N GLU A 62 -35.99 -39.52 -9.83
CA GLU A 62 -35.05 -39.88 -10.89
C GLU A 62 -34.03 -38.78 -11.23
N ASP A 63 -34.31 -37.51 -10.88
CA ASP A 63 -33.39 -36.38 -11.07
C ASP A 63 -32.49 -36.14 -9.82
N ILE A 64 -31.79 -37.19 -9.41
CA ILE A 64 -30.89 -37.17 -8.25
C ILE A 64 -29.57 -36.44 -8.53
N SER A 65 -29.20 -36.31 -9.80
CA SER A 65 -27.87 -35.83 -10.24
C SER A 65 -27.55 -34.40 -9.76
N GLY A 66 -28.52 -33.48 -9.87
CA GLY A 66 -28.35 -32.10 -9.42
C GLY A 66 -28.24 -31.98 -7.89
N LEU A 67 -28.92 -32.86 -7.16
CA LEU A 67 -28.82 -32.93 -5.70
C LEU A 67 -27.45 -33.44 -5.26
N LEU A 68 -26.96 -34.54 -5.85
CA LEU A 68 -25.62 -35.07 -5.57
C LEU A 68 -24.53 -34.02 -5.83
N HIS A 69 -24.59 -33.33 -6.98
CA HIS A 69 -23.66 -32.27 -7.31
C HIS A 69 -23.66 -31.14 -6.28
N SER A 70 -24.85 -30.69 -5.85
CA SER A 70 -24.99 -29.60 -4.88
C SER A 70 -24.50 -30.00 -3.48
N VAL A 71 -24.68 -31.26 -3.07
CA VAL A 71 -24.16 -31.79 -1.79
C VAL A 71 -22.63 -31.84 -1.80
N THR A 72 -22.03 -32.35 -2.88
CA THR A 72 -20.56 -32.37 -3.03
C THR A 72 -19.98 -30.96 -3.09
N LEU A 73 -20.62 -30.06 -3.83
CA LEU A 73 -20.18 -28.66 -3.92
C LEU A 73 -20.25 -27.95 -2.58
N LEU A 74 -21.31 -28.17 -1.78
CA LEU A 74 -21.44 -27.58 -0.45
C LEU A 74 -20.27 -28.00 0.45
N ALA A 75 -19.93 -29.30 0.49
CA ALA A 75 -18.82 -29.79 1.31
C ALA A 75 -17.48 -29.16 0.92
N HIS A 76 -17.20 -29.03 -0.39
CA HIS A 76 -15.99 -28.38 -0.87
C HIS A 76 -15.96 -26.89 -0.53
N LEU A 77 -17.05 -26.16 -0.76
CA LEU A 77 -17.11 -24.72 -0.45
C LEU A 77 -17.02 -24.46 1.07
N THR A 78 -17.61 -25.33 1.89
CA THR A 78 -17.47 -25.27 3.36
C THR A 78 -16.02 -25.50 3.76
N SER A 79 -15.37 -26.55 3.27
CA SER A 79 -13.95 -26.83 3.55
C SER A 79 -13.03 -25.69 3.12
N ASP A 80 -13.22 -25.17 1.90
CA ASP A 80 -12.50 -23.99 1.40
C ASP A 80 -12.67 -22.79 2.34
N THR A 81 -13.92 -22.46 2.68
CA THR A 81 -14.23 -21.30 3.53
C THR A 81 -13.55 -21.42 4.89
N MET A 82 -13.50 -22.62 5.48
CA MET A 82 -12.82 -22.85 6.75
C MET A 82 -11.30 -22.66 6.66
N ALA A 83 -10.67 -23.11 5.57
CA ALA A 83 -9.26 -22.85 5.32
C ALA A 83 -8.97 -21.34 5.12
N TYR A 84 -9.87 -20.62 4.43
CA TYR A 84 -9.77 -19.18 4.26
C TYR A 84 -9.99 -18.40 5.56
N VAL A 85 -10.89 -18.85 6.45
CA VAL A 85 -11.00 -18.29 7.80
C VAL A 85 -9.70 -18.46 8.57
N SER A 86 -9.14 -19.67 8.60
CA SER A 86 -7.89 -19.95 9.32
C SER A 86 -6.75 -19.04 8.85
N THR A 87 -6.59 -18.86 7.53
CA THR A 87 -5.57 -17.96 6.97
C THR A 87 -5.88 -16.46 7.16
N THR A 88 -7.15 -16.08 7.32
CA THR A 88 -7.56 -14.70 7.62
C THR A 88 -7.30 -14.37 9.10
N CYS A 89 -7.54 -15.31 10.02
CA CYS A 89 -7.26 -15.15 11.44
C CYS A 89 -5.78 -14.86 11.71
N LEU A 90 -4.85 -15.39 10.89
CA LEU A 90 -3.41 -15.10 11.01
C LEU A 90 -3.06 -13.60 10.84
N ARG A 91 -3.95 -12.80 10.24
CA ARG A 91 -3.77 -11.36 10.01
C ARG A 91 -4.76 -10.49 10.80
N ALA A 92 -5.68 -11.10 11.54
CA ALA A 92 -6.71 -10.39 12.28
C ALA A 92 -6.24 -10.10 13.72
N PRO A 93 -6.73 -9.02 14.36
CA PRO A 93 -6.51 -8.81 15.79
C PRO A 93 -7.08 -9.99 16.61
N PRO A 94 -6.55 -10.28 17.82
CA PRO A 94 -6.92 -11.47 18.59
C PRO A 94 -8.42 -11.63 18.83
N GLU A 95 -9.12 -10.57 19.21
CA GLU A 95 -10.57 -10.63 19.51
C GLU A 95 -11.46 -10.98 18.29
N PRO A 96 -11.32 -10.29 17.13
CA PRO A 96 -11.96 -10.73 15.89
C PRO A 96 -11.53 -12.11 15.41
N ALA A 97 -10.24 -12.48 15.56
CA ALA A 97 -9.71 -13.77 15.14
C ALA A 97 -10.36 -14.93 15.92
N ASP A 98 -10.49 -14.79 17.24
CA ASP A 98 -11.16 -15.76 18.10
C ASP A 98 -12.65 -15.85 17.75
N SER A 99 -13.31 -14.71 17.58
CA SER A 99 -14.72 -14.62 17.21
C SER A 99 -15.00 -15.28 15.84
N LEU A 100 -14.12 -15.05 14.86
CA LEU A 100 -14.19 -15.62 13.52
C LEU A 100 -13.95 -17.13 13.54
N THR A 101 -12.98 -17.59 14.33
CA THR A 101 -12.68 -19.02 14.52
C THR A 101 -13.87 -19.75 15.14
N GLU A 102 -14.49 -19.18 16.18
CA GLU A 102 -15.68 -19.77 16.80
C GLU A 102 -16.90 -19.75 15.87
N ALA A 103 -17.08 -18.68 15.08
CA ALA A 103 -18.12 -18.64 14.05
C ALA A 103 -17.90 -19.70 12.96
N CYS A 104 -16.65 -19.95 12.58
CA CYS A 104 -16.26 -20.95 11.60
C CYS A 104 -16.47 -22.39 12.11
N LYS A 105 -16.12 -22.67 13.38
CA LYS A 105 -16.44 -23.96 14.02
C LYS A 105 -17.94 -24.22 14.06
N GLN A 106 -18.73 -23.21 14.42
CA GLN A 106 -20.19 -23.34 14.43
C GLN A 106 -20.72 -23.57 13.01
N PHE A 107 -20.23 -22.83 12.01
CA PHE A 107 -20.59 -23.03 10.60
C PHE A 107 -20.32 -24.46 10.12
N GLY A 108 -19.17 -25.04 10.43
CA GLY A 108 -18.85 -26.43 10.08
C GLY A 108 -19.79 -27.43 10.77
N LYS A 109 -20.07 -27.23 12.07
CA LYS A 109 -21.02 -28.07 12.82
C LYS A 109 -22.46 -28.00 12.28
N GLU A 110 -22.95 -26.80 12.00
CA GLU A 110 -24.28 -26.60 11.40
C GLU A 110 -24.35 -27.18 9.98
N THR A 111 -23.25 -27.12 9.21
CA THR A 111 -23.19 -27.77 7.89
C THR A 111 -23.31 -29.29 8.03
N LEU A 112 -22.66 -29.91 9.02
CA LEU A 112 -22.80 -31.35 9.29
C LEU A 112 -24.23 -31.73 9.69
N LEU A 113 -24.85 -30.95 10.59
CA LEU A 113 -26.25 -31.16 10.98
C LEU A 113 -27.19 -31.03 9.78
N TYR A 114 -26.94 -30.06 8.92
CA TYR A 114 -27.72 -29.84 7.71
C TYR A 114 -27.54 -30.97 6.68
N LEU A 115 -26.31 -31.48 6.49
CA LEU A 115 -26.05 -32.64 5.65
C LEU A 115 -26.74 -33.89 6.21
N ALA A 116 -26.65 -34.14 7.52
CA ALA A 116 -27.29 -35.28 8.17
C ALA A 116 -28.82 -35.26 8.03
N PHE A 117 -29.44 -34.07 8.04
CA PHE A 117 -30.87 -33.91 7.84
C PHE A 117 -31.35 -34.33 6.44
N LEU A 118 -30.47 -34.41 5.44
CA LEU A 118 -30.80 -34.92 4.10
C LEU A 118 -31.05 -36.45 4.08
N GLU A 119 -30.95 -37.14 5.22
CA GLU A 119 -31.16 -38.59 5.38
C GLU A 119 -32.62 -38.99 5.65
N GLU A 120 -33.42 -38.16 6.33
CA GLU A 120 -34.76 -38.54 6.77
C GLU A 120 -35.83 -38.18 5.72
N GLU A 121 -36.41 -39.20 5.08
CA GLU A 121 -37.64 -39.09 4.28
C GLU A 121 -38.82 -38.72 5.20
N GLY A 122 -38.94 -37.43 5.54
CA GLY A 122 -40.15 -36.92 6.16
C GLY A 122 -39.90 -35.82 7.18
N THR A 123 -40.75 -34.79 7.11
CA THR A 123 -40.89 -33.69 8.06
C THR A 123 -39.76 -32.66 8.09
N ARG A 124 -39.98 -31.63 7.27
CA ARG A 124 -39.30 -30.35 7.16
C ARG A 124 -39.23 -29.59 8.49
N GLU A 125 -38.02 -29.18 8.88
CA GLU A 125 -37.80 -27.99 9.72
C GLU A 125 -36.45 -27.28 9.48
N ASN A 126 -35.47 -27.86 8.79
CA ASN A 126 -34.16 -27.23 8.56
C ASN A 126 -33.99 -26.71 7.11
N ASP A 127 -34.22 -25.42 6.91
CA ASP A 127 -34.03 -24.66 5.65
C ASP A 127 -32.60 -24.07 5.52
N GLY A 128 -31.64 -24.65 6.24
CA GLY A 128 -30.27 -24.14 6.29
C GLY A 128 -30.15 -22.78 6.97
N THR A 129 -31.18 -22.30 7.68
CA THR A 129 -31.14 -21.02 8.41
C THR A 129 -29.99 -20.93 9.41
N ALA A 130 -29.68 -22.01 10.13
CA ALA A 130 -28.56 -22.04 11.05
C ALA A 130 -27.21 -21.86 10.33
N VAL A 131 -27.03 -22.54 9.19
CA VAL A 131 -25.83 -22.39 8.33
C VAL A 131 -25.74 -20.96 7.79
N LYS A 132 -26.85 -20.40 7.27
CA LYS A 132 -26.92 -19.01 6.79
C LYS A 132 -26.63 -17.99 7.88
N SER A 133 -27.12 -18.22 9.10
CA SER A 133 -26.84 -17.37 10.26
C SER A 133 -25.34 -17.36 10.61
N CYS A 134 -24.69 -18.53 10.59
CA CYS A 134 -23.25 -18.61 10.78
C CYS A 134 -22.48 -17.88 9.68
N LEU A 135 -22.87 -18.03 8.41
CA LEU A 135 -22.28 -17.30 7.27
C LEU A 135 -22.45 -15.78 7.40
N ASN A 136 -23.60 -15.31 7.87
CA ASN A 136 -23.84 -13.89 8.13
C ASN A 136 -22.94 -13.38 9.27
N ARG A 137 -22.74 -14.17 10.32
CA ARG A 137 -21.83 -13.82 11.42
C ARG A 137 -20.37 -13.78 10.97
N ILE A 138 -19.94 -14.76 10.17
CA ILE A 138 -18.61 -14.77 9.54
C ILE A 138 -18.45 -13.53 8.64
N SER A 139 -19.46 -13.19 7.85
CA SER A 139 -19.44 -11.99 6.98
C SER A 139 -19.29 -10.71 7.78
N ALA A 140 -20.09 -10.52 8.83
CA ALA A 140 -20.05 -9.32 9.67
C ALA A 140 -18.66 -9.12 10.32
N ILE A 141 -18.10 -10.17 10.91
CA ILE A 141 -16.76 -10.12 11.51
C ILE A 141 -15.69 -9.85 10.42
N THR A 142 -15.84 -10.45 9.25
CA THR A 142 -14.90 -10.24 8.13
C THR A 142 -14.98 -8.83 7.55
N GLU A 143 -16.16 -8.20 7.55
CA GLU A 143 -16.36 -6.81 7.15
C GLU A 143 -15.70 -5.83 8.13
N GLU A 144 -15.72 -6.12 9.44
CA GLU A 144 -15.00 -5.34 10.45
C GLU A 144 -13.47 -5.40 10.28
N LEU A 145 -12.97 -6.49 9.69
CA LEU A 145 -11.55 -6.72 9.39
C LEU A 145 -11.08 -6.09 8.08
N LEU A 146 -11.98 -5.48 7.30
CA LEU A 146 -11.57 -4.75 6.11
C LEU A 146 -10.78 -3.49 6.51
N PRO A 147 -9.66 -3.18 5.81
CA PRO A 147 -9.00 -1.89 5.97
C PRO A 147 -10.03 -0.78 5.81
N ARG A 148 -10.24 0.00 6.86
CA ARG A 148 -11.09 1.19 6.82
C ARG A 148 -10.35 2.22 5.95
N GLY A 149 -10.59 2.15 4.64
CA GLY A 149 -10.23 3.23 3.72
C GLY A 149 -10.80 4.54 4.24
N LEU A 150 -10.15 5.66 3.91
CA LEU A 150 -10.64 7.01 4.21
C LEU A 150 -12.15 7.03 3.95
N ASP A 151 -12.93 7.55 4.92
CA ASP A 151 -14.40 7.62 4.96
C ASP A 151 -14.96 8.57 3.87
N ILE A 152 -14.53 8.35 2.64
CA ILE A 152 -14.93 9.01 1.42
C ILE A 152 -16.06 8.13 0.90
N LYS A 153 -17.26 8.69 0.83
CA LYS A 153 -18.41 7.98 0.26
C LYS A 153 -18.00 7.41 -1.10
N GLN A 154 -18.19 6.11 -1.25
CA GLN A 154 -17.73 5.36 -2.43
C GLN A 154 -18.23 5.95 -3.75
N GLU A 155 -19.38 6.64 -3.73
CA GLU A 155 -19.97 7.36 -4.87
C GLU A 155 -19.23 8.64 -5.28
N GLU A 156 -18.43 9.26 -4.40
CA GLU A 156 -17.68 10.51 -4.65
C GLU A 156 -16.26 10.26 -5.16
N LEU A 157 -15.75 9.02 -5.07
CA LEU A 157 -14.36 8.67 -5.43
C LEU A 157 -14.01 8.98 -6.89
N GLY A 158 -14.97 8.79 -7.82
CA GLY A 158 -14.77 9.08 -9.23
C GLY A 158 -14.56 10.57 -9.53
N ASP A 159 -15.28 11.46 -8.86
CA ASP A 159 -15.05 12.90 -8.99
C ASP A 159 -13.77 13.33 -8.28
N LEU A 160 -13.43 12.67 -7.18
CA LEU A 160 -12.28 13.01 -6.37
C LEU A 160 -10.96 12.67 -7.08
N VAL A 161 -10.86 11.53 -7.77
CA VAL A 161 -9.64 11.16 -8.52
C VAL A 161 -9.35 12.15 -9.64
N ASP A 162 -10.36 12.53 -10.43
CA ASP A 162 -10.20 13.52 -11.49
C ASP A 162 -9.82 14.90 -10.93
N LYS A 163 -10.46 15.30 -9.83
CA LYS A 163 -10.16 16.55 -9.12
C LYS A 163 -8.72 16.57 -8.59
N GLU A 164 -8.28 15.49 -7.95
CA GLU A 164 -6.94 15.41 -7.38
C GLU A 164 -5.86 15.38 -8.47
N MET A 165 -6.06 14.60 -9.55
CA MET A 165 -5.14 14.59 -10.69
C MET A 165 -5.06 15.97 -11.37
N ALA A 166 -6.18 16.70 -11.45
CA ALA A 166 -6.20 18.07 -11.96
C ALA A 166 -5.49 19.05 -11.02
N ALA A 167 -5.72 18.94 -9.71
CA ALA A 167 -5.06 19.75 -8.69
C ALA A 167 -3.53 19.53 -8.71
N THR A 168 -3.08 18.28 -8.79
CA THR A 168 -1.66 17.95 -8.90
C THR A 168 -1.05 18.53 -10.18
N SER A 169 -1.70 18.42 -11.34
CA SER A 169 -1.20 19.06 -12.56
C SER A 169 -1.15 20.59 -12.45
N ALA A 170 -2.12 21.21 -11.78
CA ALA A 170 -2.09 22.65 -11.51
C ALA A 170 -0.92 23.02 -10.57
N ALA A 171 -0.66 22.23 -9.54
CA ALA A 171 0.47 22.42 -8.62
C ALA A 171 1.81 22.34 -9.37
N ILE A 172 2.01 21.37 -10.28
CA ILE A 172 3.22 21.29 -11.10
C ILE A 172 3.39 22.52 -12.01
N LYS A 173 2.31 23.00 -12.63
CA LYS A 173 2.37 24.21 -13.46
C LYS A 173 2.72 25.45 -12.65
N THR A 174 2.11 25.61 -11.48
CA THR A 174 2.43 26.71 -10.55
C THR A 174 3.88 26.62 -10.07
N ALA A 175 4.35 25.42 -9.73
CA ALA A 175 5.74 25.16 -9.38
C ALA A 175 6.70 25.56 -10.50
N THR A 176 6.41 25.15 -11.74
CA THR A 176 7.20 25.50 -12.93
C THR A 176 7.25 27.02 -13.14
N ALA A 177 6.11 27.70 -13.09
CA ALA A 177 6.03 29.15 -13.27
C ALA A 177 6.81 29.91 -12.18
N ARG A 178 6.76 29.42 -10.93
CA ARG A 178 7.53 30.01 -9.83
C ARG A 178 9.03 29.80 -10.03
N ILE A 179 9.48 28.65 -10.54
CA ILE A 179 10.90 28.44 -10.89
C ILE A 179 11.35 29.39 -12.01
N GLU A 180 10.53 29.58 -13.04
CA GLU A 180 10.81 30.53 -14.13
C GLU A 180 10.90 31.99 -13.61
N GLU A 181 10.02 32.36 -12.67
CA GLU A 181 10.09 33.66 -12.00
C GLU A 181 11.40 33.81 -11.20
N MET A 182 11.81 32.78 -10.46
CA MET A 182 13.08 32.77 -9.73
C MET A 182 14.28 32.90 -10.67
N LEU A 183 14.26 32.22 -11.82
CA LEU A 183 15.30 32.35 -12.86
C LEU A 183 15.39 33.80 -13.36
N SER A 184 14.25 34.43 -13.65
CA SER A 184 14.22 35.82 -14.09
C SER A 184 14.74 36.78 -13.01
N LYS A 185 14.41 36.54 -11.74
CA LYS A 185 14.92 37.35 -10.61
C LYS A 185 16.42 37.17 -10.41
N SER A 186 16.91 35.94 -10.45
CA SER A 186 18.33 35.63 -10.33
C SER A 186 19.13 36.33 -11.42
N ARG A 187 18.68 36.27 -12.69
CA ARG A 187 19.31 37.01 -13.81
C ARG A 187 19.39 38.52 -13.64
N ALA A 188 18.44 39.11 -12.90
CA ALA A 188 18.38 40.54 -12.68
C ALA A 188 19.18 41.00 -11.44
N GLY A 189 19.31 40.13 -10.43
CA GLY A 189 19.87 40.46 -9.12
C GLY A 189 21.23 39.85 -8.81
N ASP A 190 21.54 38.68 -9.36
CA ASP A 190 22.76 37.92 -9.06
C ASP A 190 23.84 38.18 -10.12
N THR A 191 25.11 37.99 -9.75
CA THR A 191 26.25 38.18 -10.65
C THR A 191 27.33 37.12 -10.39
N GLY A 192 28.22 36.92 -11.38
CA GLY A 192 29.36 36.03 -11.26
C GLY A 192 28.98 34.55 -11.04
N VAL A 193 29.78 33.85 -10.23
CA VAL A 193 29.63 32.41 -9.95
C VAL A 193 28.26 32.08 -9.35
N GLN A 194 27.71 32.95 -8.48
CA GLN A 194 26.40 32.74 -7.86
C GLN A 194 25.28 32.66 -8.91
N LEU A 195 25.31 33.53 -9.92
CA LEU A 195 24.33 33.53 -11.01
C LEU A 195 24.43 32.22 -11.82
N GLU A 196 25.64 31.81 -12.20
CA GLU A 196 25.83 30.59 -12.98
C GLU A 196 25.34 29.33 -12.24
N VAL A 197 25.59 29.27 -10.93
CA VAL A 197 25.11 28.19 -10.08
C VAL A 197 23.58 28.21 -9.96
N ASN A 198 23.00 29.38 -9.67
CA ASN A 198 21.56 29.55 -9.52
C ASN A 198 20.80 29.20 -10.81
N GLU A 199 21.30 29.63 -11.98
CA GLU A 199 20.71 29.28 -13.28
C GLU A 199 20.75 27.78 -13.56
N ARG A 200 21.88 27.12 -13.27
CA ARG A 200 22.04 25.68 -13.50
C ARG A 200 21.11 24.85 -12.61
N ILE A 201 20.96 25.23 -11.35
CA ILE A 201 20.07 24.56 -10.39
C ILE A 201 18.61 24.79 -10.77
N LEU A 202 18.19 26.03 -10.98
CA LEU A 202 16.80 26.31 -11.33
C LEU A 202 16.42 25.75 -12.71
N GLY A 203 17.36 25.71 -13.67
CA GLY A 203 17.18 25.09 -14.97
C GLY A 203 16.96 23.56 -14.87
N SER A 204 17.72 22.88 -14.02
CA SER A 204 17.49 21.44 -13.78
C SER A 204 16.18 21.19 -13.02
N CYS A 205 15.82 22.05 -12.05
CA CYS A 205 14.51 21.98 -11.37
C CYS A 205 13.34 22.17 -12.34
N THR A 206 13.46 23.10 -13.30
CA THR A 206 12.47 23.30 -14.37
C THR A 206 12.32 22.03 -15.21
N SER A 207 13.44 21.43 -15.61
CA SER A 207 13.45 20.19 -16.41
C SER A 207 12.79 19.03 -15.66
N LEU A 208 13.01 18.93 -14.34
CA LEU A 208 12.34 17.94 -13.50
C LEU A 208 10.82 18.17 -13.45
N MET A 209 10.36 19.40 -13.22
CA MET A 209 8.92 19.70 -13.21
C MET A 209 8.25 19.41 -14.56
N GLN A 210 8.92 19.68 -15.67
CA GLN A 210 8.44 19.34 -17.00
C GLN A 210 8.34 17.83 -17.21
N ALA A 211 9.34 17.05 -16.77
CA ALA A 211 9.29 15.59 -16.82
C ALA A 211 8.13 15.03 -15.98
N ILE A 212 7.88 15.61 -14.80
CA ILE A 212 6.75 15.24 -13.93
C ILE A 212 5.41 15.58 -14.59
N GLN A 213 5.31 16.74 -15.25
CA GLN A 213 4.11 17.11 -16.00
C GLN A 213 3.79 16.10 -17.10
N VAL A 214 4.80 15.62 -17.83
CA VAL A 214 4.65 14.54 -18.83
C VAL A 214 4.18 13.24 -18.17
N LEU A 215 4.75 12.87 -17.01
CA LEU A 215 4.36 11.69 -16.26
C LEU A 215 2.91 11.73 -15.79
N ILE A 216 2.44 12.87 -15.26
CA ILE A 216 1.06 13.03 -14.81
C ILE A 216 0.10 12.87 -15.99
N VAL A 217 0.42 13.46 -17.15
CA VAL A 217 -0.41 13.30 -18.35
C VAL A 217 -0.46 11.84 -18.79
N ALA A 218 0.69 11.16 -18.87
CA ALA A 218 0.75 9.73 -19.21
C ALA A 218 -0.01 8.86 -18.20
N SER A 219 0.02 9.19 -16.90
CA SER A 219 -0.74 8.50 -15.86
C SER A 219 -2.25 8.69 -16.05
N LYS A 220 -2.70 9.92 -16.35
CA LYS A 220 -4.12 10.19 -16.65
C LYS A 220 -4.60 9.46 -17.90
N ASP A 221 -3.78 9.40 -18.94
CA ASP A 221 -4.11 8.70 -20.19
C ASP A 221 -4.23 7.19 -19.96
N LEU A 222 -3.32 6.61 -19.17
CA LEU A 222 -3.41 5.20 -18.75
C LEU A 222 -4.66 4.93 -17.90
N GLN A 223 -4.97 5.80 -16.92
CA GLN A 223 -6.17 5.67 -16.10
C GLN A 223 -7.44 5.70 -16.96
N ARG A 224 -7.50 6.61 -17.95
CA ARG A 224 -8.62 6.72 -18.88
C ARG A 224 -8.77 5.45 -19.73
N GLU A 225 -7.68 4.91 -20.25
CA GLU A 225 -7.68 3.63 -20.98
C GLU A 225 -8.23 2.49 -20.13
N ILE A 226 -7.72 2.33 -18.90
CA ILE A 226 -8.15 1.28 -17.96
C ILE A 226 -9.66 1.36 -17.68
N VAL A 227 -10.17 2.57 -17.48
CA VAL A 227 -11.60 2.80 -17.21
C VAL A 227 -12.42 2.51 -18.46
N GLU A 228 -11.98 2.96 -19.63
CA GLU A 228 -12.67 2.73 -20.90
C GLU A 228 -12.74 1.25 -21.27
N SER A 229 -11.65 0.50 -21.06
CA SER A 229 -11.61 -0.95 -21.31
C SER A 229 -12.34 -1.76 -20.24
N GLY A 230 -12.34 -1.31 -18.99
CA GLY A 230 -12.82 -2.07 -17.83
C GLY A 230 -14.26 -1.79 -17.40
N ARG A 231 -14.85 -0.63 -17.76
CA ARG A 231 -16.17 -0.24 -17.25
C ARG A 231 -17.36 -1.00 -17.86
N GLY A 232 -17.19 -1.58 -19.05
CA GLY A 232 -18.31 -2.19 -19.79
C GLY A 232 -19.45 -1.17 -20.00
N THR A 233 -20.65 -1.47 -19.48
CA THR A 233 -21.81 -0.56 -19.54
C THR A 233 -21.88 0.44 -18.39
N ALA A 234 -21.01 0.32 -17.37
CA ALA A 234 -20.98 1.21 -16.22
C ALA A 234 -20.43 2.59 -16.58
N SER A 235 -20.79 3.60 -15.79
CA SER A 235 -20.17 4.92 -15.88
C SER A 235 -18.73 4.91 -15.34
N PRO A 236 -17.85 5.84 -15.76
CA PRO A 236 -16.51 5.99 -15.17
C PRO A 236 -16.53 6.12 -13.64
N LYS A 237 -17.50 6.86 -13.09
CA LYS A 237 -17.67 7.03 -11.64
C LYS A 237 -17.96 5.72 -10.94
N GLU A 238 -18.89 4.93 -11.49
CA GLU A 238 -19.19 3.60 -10.96
C GLU A 238 -17.98 2.65 -11.02
N PHE A 239 -17.15 2.77 -12.07
CA PHE A 239 -15.94 1.97 -12.17
C PHE A 239 -14.93 2.31 -11.06
N TYR A 240 -14.70 3.60 -10.80
CA TYR A 240 -13.83 4.05 -9.71
C TYR A 240 -14.39 3.67 -8.34
N ALA A 241 -15.70 3.78 -8.14
CA ALA A 241 -16.39 3.36 -6.92
C ALA A 241 -16.22 1.85 -6.67
N LYS A 242 -16.42 1.01 -7.69
CA LYS A 242 -16.24 -0.45 -7.61
C LYS A 242 -14.79 -0.86 -7.38
N ASN A 243 -13.83 -0.04 -7.82
CA ASN A 243 -12.40 -0.25 -7.61
C ASN A 243 -11.84 0.71 -6.55
N SER A 244 -12.56 0.90 -5.44
CA SER A 244 -12.28 1.94 -4.43
C SER A 244 -10.83 1.99 -3.96
N ARG A 245 -10.23 0.86 -3.54
CA ARG A 245 -8.82 0.82 -3.11
C ARG A 245 -7.82 1.28 -4.17
N TRP A 246 -8.08 0.94 -5.44
CA TRP A 246 -7.23 1.40 -6.53
C TRP A 246 -7.37 2.91 -6.71
N THR A 247 -8.60 3.42 -6.66
CA THR A 247 -8.91 4.85 -6.75
C THR A 247 -8.28 5.64 -5.59
N GLU A 248 -8.36 5.13 -4.37
CA GLU A 248 -7.72 5.73 -3.18
C GLU A 248 -6.20 5.79 -3.31
N GLY A 249 -5.58 4.70 -3.80
CA GLY A 249 -4.14 4.67 -4.08
C GLY A 249 -3.70 5.67 -5.16
N LEU A 250 -4.54 5.92 -6.17
CA LEU A 250 -4.29 6.96 -7.17
C LEU A 250 -4.37 8.36 -6.56
N ILE A 251 -5.41 8.62 -5.77
CA ILE A 251 -5.62 9.92 -5.10
C ILE A 251 -4.45 10.22 -4.16
N SER A 252 -4.08 9.27 -3.30
CA SER A 252 -3.01 9.47 -2.32
C SER A 252 -1.66 9.73 -3.00
N ALA A 253 -1.31 8.92 -4.02
CA ALA A 253 -0.07 9.10 -4.76
C ALA A 253 -0.06 10.42 -5.56
N SER A 254 -1.18 10.80 -6.17
CA SER A 254 -1.31 12.09 -6.87
C SER A 254 -1.09 13.26 -5.94
N LYS A 255 -1.69 13.20 -4.74
CA LYS A 255 -1.56 14.24 -3.71
C LYS A 255 -0.12 14.38 -3.22
N ALA A 256 0.56 13.26 -2.99
CA ALA A 256 1.97 13.24 -2.59
C ALA A 256 2.87 13.93 -3.64
N VAL A 257 2.64 13.68 -4.94
CA VAL A 257 3.36 14.35 -6.03
C VAL A 257 3.14 15.86 -6.01
N GLY A 258 1.90 16.32 -5.82
CA GLY A 258 1.57 17.75 -5.79
C GLY A 258 2.21 18.47 -4.59
N TRP A 259 2.21 17.82 -3.43
CA TRP A 259 2.90 18.33 -2.24
C TRP A 259 4.42 18.38 -2.44
N GLY A 260 5.02 17.30 -2.94
CA GLY A 260 6.46 17.22 -3.22
C GLY A 260 6.94 18.32 -4.17
N ALA A 261 6.12 18.69 -5.16
CA ALA A 261 6.41 19.79 -6.08
C ALA A 261 6.46 21.15 -5.38
N THR A 262 5.53 21.40 -4.45
CA THR A 262 5.49 22.64 -3.69
C THR A 262 6.73 22.75 -2.80
N VAL A 263 7.03 21.68 -2.04
CA VAL A 263 8.18 21.64 -1.13
C VAL A 263 9.51 21.78 -1.88
N MET A 264 9.65 21.13 -3.04
CA MET A 264 10.87 21.25 -3.85
C MET A 264 11.09 22.69 -4.34
N VAL A 265 10.04 23.40 -4.75
CA VAL A 265 10.14 24.79 -5.18
C VAL A 265 10.49 25.71 -4.01
N ASP A 266 9.93 25.48 -2.83
CA ASP A 266 10.29 26.22 -1.62
C ASP A 266 11.78 26.01 -1.26
N ALA A 267 12.27 24.77 -1.33
CA ALA A 267 13.68 24.47 -1.10
C ALA A 267 14.59 25.15 -2.14
N ALA A 268 14.21 25.13 -3.42
CA ALA A 268 14.95 25.79 -4.49
C ALA A 268 15.00 27.32 -4.29
N ASP A 269 13.89 27.94 -3.89
CA ASP A 269 13.80 29.37 -3.57
C ASP A 269 14.74 29.75 -2.43
N LEU A 270 14.74 28.97 -1.35
CA LEU A 270 15.65 29.22 -0.22
C LEU A 270 17.12 29.07 -0.61
N VAL A 271 17.47 28.06 -1.41
CA VAL A 271 18.83 27.84 -1.90
C VAL A 271 19.30 29.02 -2.75
N VAL A 272 18.47 29.50 -3.68
CA VAL A 272 18.80 30.63 -4.57
C VAL A 272 18.96 31.94 -3.79
N GLN A 273 18.18 32.12 -2.73
CA GLN A 273 18.33 33.25 -1.80
C GLN A 273 19.53 33.15 -0.85
N GLY A 274 20.30 32.05 -0.89
CA GLY A 274 21.42 31.80 0.03
C GLY A 274 21.00 31.54 1.48
N ARG A 275 19.71 31.25 1.71
CA ARG A 275 19.13 31.00 3.04
C ARG A 275 18.80 29.52 3.28
N GLY A 276 18.81 28.72 2.21
CA GLY A 276 18.49 27.30 2.21
C GLY A 276 19.74 26.43 2.17
N LYS A 277 19.55 25.14 2.44
CA LYS A 277 20.60 24.14 2.36
C LYS A 277 20.51 23.39 1.03
N PHE A 278 21.65 23.20 0.36
CA PHE A 278 21.72 22.40 -0.86
C PHE A 278 21.25 20.95 -0.60
N GLU A 279 21.52 20.41 0.58
CA GLU A 279 21.06 19.09 1.01
C GLU A 279 19.54 18.97 1.05
N GLU A 280 18.85 20.04 1.46
CA GLU A 280 17.39 20.05 1.50
C GLU A 280 16.80 19.94 0.09
N LEU A 281 17.34 20.70 -0.86
CA LEU A 281 16.95 20.60 -2.27
C LEU A 281 17.21 19.21 -2.86
N MET A 282 18.33 18.57 -2.50
CA MET A 282 18.62 17.19 -2.93
C MET A 282 17.58 16.20 -2.37
N VAL A 283 17.25 16.30 -1.08
CA VAL A 283 16.25 15.42 -0.45
C VAL A 283 14.87 15.63 -1.09
N CYS A 284 14.42 16.88 -1.24
CA CYS A 284 13.14 17.18 -1.88
C CYS A 284 13.06 16.62 -3.31
N SER A 285 14.17 16.66 -4.06
CA SER A 285 14.26 16.11 -5.42
C SER A 285 14.14 14.58 -5.44
N HIS A 286 14.64 13.89 -4.42
CA HIS A 286 14.45 12.44 -4.26
C HIS A 286 13.03 12.09 -3.82
N GLU A 287 12.46 12.83 -2.88
CA GLU A 287 11.11 12.59 -2.35
C GLU A 287 10.02 12.77 -3.42
N ILE A 288 10.14 13.80 -4.27
CA ILE A 288 9.21 13.98 -5.38
C ILE A 288 9.35 12.85 -6.43
N ALA A 289 10.57 12.38 -6.71
CA ALA A 289 10.79 11.24 -7.59
C ALA A 289 10.17 9.96 -7.02
N ALA A 290 10.36 9.69 -5.72
CA ALA A 290 9.73 8.57 -5.02
C ALA A 290 8.20 8.64 -5.09
N SER A 291 7.63 9.83 -4.87
CA SER A 291 6.17 10.07 -4.98
C SER A 291 5.66 9.80 -6.40
N THR A 292 6.41 10.19 -7.44
CA THR A 292 6.03 9.86 -8.83
C THR A 292 6.13 8.37 -9.13
N ALA A 293 7.10 7.66 -8.53
CA ALA A 293 7.21 6.20 -8.66
C ALA A 293 6.03 5.49 -7.98
N GLN A 294 5.56 5.99 -6.83
CA GLN A 294 4.33 5.53 -6.19
C GLN A 294 3.11 5.74 -7.11
N LEU A 295 2.99 6.91 -7.76
CA LEU A 295 1.89 7.17 -8.71
C LEU A 295 1.93 6.21 -9.90
N VAL A 296 3.12 5.90 -10.43
CA VAL A 296 3.30 4.89 -11.50
C VAL A 296 2.89 3.50 -11.00
N ALA A 297 3.28 3.14 -9.78
CA ALA A 297 2.94 1.88 -9.16
C ALA A 297 1.42 1.74 -8.91
N ALA A 298 0.74 2.80 -8.49
CA ALA A 298 -0.71 2.83 -8.35
C ALA A 298 -1.41 2.74 -9.72
N SER A 299 -0.91 3.46 -10.73
CA SER A 299 -1.50 3.48 -12.08
C SER A 299 -1.41 2.12 -12.78
N LYS A 300 -0.32 1.36 -12.58
CA LYS A 300 -0.11 0.07 -13.27
C LYS A 300 -0.96 -1.10 -12.72
N VAL A 301 -1.55 -1.00 -11.52
CA VAL A 301 -2.22 -2.14 -10.84
C VAL A 301 -3.31 -2.77 -11.70
N LYS A 302 -4.04 -1.95 -12.46
CA LYS A 302 -5.16 -2.37 -13.31
C LYS A 302 -4.85 -2.28 -14.81
N ALA A 303 -3.60 -1.96 -15.17
CA ALA A 303 -3.18 -1.80 -16.56
C ALA A 303 -2.94 -3.15 -17.23
N ASP A 304 -3.23 -3.22 -18.53
CA ASP A 304 -2.74 -4.32 -19.37
C ASP A 304 -1.21 -4.22 -19.51
N LYS A 305 -0.52 -5.36 -19.50
CA LYS A 305 0.94 -5.44 -19.64
C LYS A 305 1.39 -4.97 -21.02
N ASP A 306 0.57 -5.16 -22.05
CA ASP A 306 0.87 -4.79 -23.43
C ASP A 306 0.32 -3.40 -23.80
N SER A 307 -0.16 -2.63 -22.80
CA SER A 307 -0.68 -1.28 -23.01
C SER A 307 0.41 -0.31 -23.52
N PRO A 308 0.17 0.41 -24.62
CA PRO A 308 1.09 1.45 -25.09
C PRO A 308 1.16 2.62 -24.10
N ASN A 309 0.05 2.94 -23.42
CA ASN A 309 0.02 3.99 -22.40
C ASN A 309 0.83 3.60 -21.16
N LEU A 310 0.86 2.32 -20.79
CA LEU A 310 1.75 1.84 -19.73
C LEU A 310 3.22 1.99 -20.12
N ALA A 311 3.60 1.65 -21.35
CA ALA A 311 4.96 1.84 -21.85
C ALA A 311 5.37 3.32 -21.84
N GLN A 312 4.47 4.22 -22.26
CA GLN A 312 4.70 5.66 -22.23
C GLN A 312 4.86 6.18 -20.78
N LEU A 313 4.03 5.71 -19.85
CA LEU A 313 4.15 6.08 -18.42
C LEU A 313 5.48 5.62 -17.82
N GLN A 314 5.93 4.40 -18.16
CA GLN A 314 7.24 3.90 -17.72
C GLN A 314 8.40 4.73 -18.30
N GLN A 315 8.30 5.16 -19.56
CA GLN A 315 9.30 6.04 -20.16
C GLN A 315 9.32 7.40 -19.48
N ALA A 316 8.15 7.98 -19.18
CA ALA A 316 8.06 9.24 -18.44
C ALA A 316 8.70 9.12 -17.03
N SER A 317 8.47 8.00 -16.34
CA SER A 317 9.10 7.71 -15.04
C SER A 317 10.63 7.67 -15.10
N ARG A 318 11.21 7.08 -16.15
CA ARG A 318 12.66 7.13 -16.38
C ARG A 318 13.16 8.56 -16.62
N GLY A 319 12.39 9.35 -17.35
CA GLY A 319 12.67 10.78 -17.58
C GLY A 319 12.72 11.57 -16.27
N VAL A 320 11.77 11.33 -15.35
CA VAL A 320 11.78 11.94 -14.01
C VAL A 320 13.03 11.55 -13.24
N ASN A 321 13.38 10.26 -13.20
CA ASN A 321 14.58 9.80 -12.50
C ASN A 321 15.88 10.43 -13.05
N GLN A 322 15.98 10.59 -14.38
CA GLN A 322 17.13 11.24 -15.01
C GLN A 322 17.19 12.74 -14.69
N ALA A 323 16.05 13.43 -14.71
CA ALA A 323 15.98 14.84 -14.33
C ALA A 323 16.32 15.05 -12.86
N THR A 324 15.84 14.18 -11.95
CA THR A 324 16.21 14.18 -10.53
C THR A 324 17.71 14.01 -10.34
N ALA A 325 18.34 13.04 -11.01
CA ALA A 325 19.79 12.86 -10.96
C ALA A 325 20.54 14.12 -11.44
N THR A 326 20.00 14.80 -12.45
CA THR A 326 20.56 16.07 -12.95
C THR A 326 20.43 17.19 -11.92
N VAL A 327 19.29 17.30 -11.21
CA VAL A 327 19.13 18.28 -10.12
C VAL A 327 20.14 18.05 -9.01
N VAL A 328 20.32 16.80 -8.59
CA VAL A 328 21.29 16.43 -7.54
C VAL A 328 22.71 16.76 -8.01
N ALA A 329 23.09 16.39 -9.23
CA ALA A 329 24.40 16.70 -9.79
C ALA A 329 24.66 18.22 -9.90
N SER A 330 23.69 19.00 -10.39
CA SER A 330 23.77 20.47 -10.45
C SER A 330 23.90 21.08 -9.06
N THR A 331 23.17 20.54 -8.08
CA THR A 331 23.20 21.00 -6.69
C THR A 331 24.54 20.73 -6.02
N ILE A 332 25.11 19.53 -6.19
CA ILE A 332 26.43 19.17 -5.66
C ILE A 332 27.52 20.03 -6.31
N SER A 333 27.49 20.16 -7.63
CA SER A 333 28.44 21.01 -8.36
C SER A 333 28.32 22.47 -7.96
N GLY A 334 27.09 22.96 -7.75
CA GLY A 334 26.83 24.32 -7.31
C GLY A 334 27.36 24.60 -5.90
N LYS A 335 27.12 23.67 -4.97
CA LYS A 335 27.67 23.73 -3.61
C LYS A 335 29.19 23.83 -3.62
N SER A 336 29.86 22.94 -4.35
CA SER A 336 31.34 22.92 -4.44
C SER A 336 31.91 24.23 -5.01
N GLN A 337 31.26 24.79 -6.04
CA GLN A 337 31.71 26.04 -6.68
C GLN A 337 31.57 27.27 -5.77
N ILE A 338 30.63 27.24 -4.82
CA ILE A 338 30.45 28.31 -3.84
C ILE A 338 31.43 28.12 -2.66
N GLU A 339 31.61 26.89 -2.18
CA GLU A 339 32.47 26.55 -1.04
C GLU A 339 33.98 26.60 -1.36
N GLU A 340 34.41 26.36 -2.61
CA GLU A 340 35.83 26.45 -3.03
C GLU A 340 36.45 27.86 -2.89
N THR A 341 35.65 28.86 -2.50
CA THR A 341 36.12 30.22 -2.24
C THR A 341 36.80 30.39 -0.87
N ASP A 342 36.59 29.47 0.08
CA ASP A 342 37.28 29.44 1.38
C ASP A 342 38.62 28.71 1.27
N ASN A 343 39.59 29.36 0.63
CA ASN A 343 40.92 28.79 0.40
C ASN A 343 41.71 28.76 1.73
N MET A 344 42.19 27.58 2.13
CA MET A 344 42.97 27.38 3.36
C MET A 344 44.39 27.97 3.23
N ASP A 345 44.54 29.27 3.52
CA ASP A 345 45.84 29.95 3.54
C ASP A 345 46.53 29.83 4.91
N PHE A 346 47.58 29.00 4.98
CA PHE A 346 48.41 28.82 6.17
C PHE A 346 49.71 29.64 6.14
N SER A 347 49.93 30.44 5.10
CA SER A 347 51.22 31.08 4.80
C SER A 347 51.70 32.04 5.89
N SER A 348 50.78 32.61 6.66
CA SER A 348 51.05 33.62 7.70
C SER A 348 50.99 33.09 9.14
N MET A 349 50.82 31.79 9.36
CA MET A 349 50.61 31.21 10.69
C MET A 349 51.88 30.63 11.32
N THR A 350 52.05 30.86 12.62
CA THR A 350 53.14 30.25 13.41
C THR A 350 52.83 28.80 13.79
N LEU A 351 53.86 27.99 14.09
CA LEU A 351 53.72 26.58 14.47
C LEU A 351 52.72 26.35 15.63
N THR A 352 52.72 27.22 16.64
CA THR A 352 51.79 27.13 17.78
C THR A 352 50.35 27.44 17.37
N GLN A 353 50.14 28.39 16.46
CA GLN A 353 48.80 28.70 15.94
C GLN A 353 48.26 27.54 15.10
N ILE A 354 49.11 26.92 14.27
CA ILE A 354 48.75 25.73 13.49
C ILE A 354 48.34 24.58 14.42
N LYS A 355 49.15 24.26 15.44
CA LYS A 355 48.80 23.20 16.42
C LYS A 355 47.49 23.48 17.15
N ARG A 356 47.21 24.74 17.49
CA ARG A 356 45.95 25.11 18.12
C ARG A 356 44.77 24.88 17.17
N GLN A 357 44.87 25.35 15.93
CA GLN A 357 43.83 25.16 14.92
C GLN A 357 43.64 23.68 14.56
N GLU A 358 44.71 22.88 14.59
CA GLU A 358 44.65 21.42 14.45
C GLU A 358 43.82 20.80 15.58
N MET A 359 44.13 21.13 16.84
CA MET A 359 43.35 20.65 17.99
C MET A 359 41.88 21.10 17.92
N ASP A 360 41.62 22.37 17.58
CA ASP A 360 40.26 22.90 17.42
C ASP A 360 39.50 22.17 16.29
N SER A 361 40.20 21.84 15.20
CA SER A 361 39.63 21.05 14.08
C SER A 361 39.37 19.59 14.49
N GLN A 362 40.25 18.97 15.29
CA GLN A 362 40.03 17.63 15.83
C GLN A 362 38.80 17.58 16.75
N VAL A 363 38.62 18.58 17.61
CA VAL A 363 37.40 18.71 18.43
C VAL A 363 36.18 18.83 17.52
N ARG A 364 36.25 19.67 16.49
CA ARG A 364 35.14 19.84 15.54
C ARG A 364 34.79 18.54 14.79
N VAL A 365 35.79 17.73 14.42
CA VAL A 365 35.55 16.41 13.81
C VAL A 365 34.77 15.51 14.76
N LEU A 366 35.19 15.41 16.03
CA LEU A 366 34.49 14.58 17.02
C LEU A 366 33.06 15.04 17.28
N GLU A 367 32.83 16.36 17.33
CA GLU A 367 31.48 16.93 17.43
C GLU A 367 30.59 16.52 16.24
N LEU A 368 31.12 16.67 15.01
CA LEU A 368 30.38 16.33 13.78
C LEU A 368 30.11 14.83 13.66
N GLU A 369 31.02 13.97 14.09
CA GLU A 369 30.81 12.52 14.13
C GLU A 369 29.67 12.14 15.09
N ASN A 370 29.62 12.77 16.27
CA ASN A 370 28.56 12.57 17.24
C ASN A 370 27.20 13.09 16.73
N ASP A 371 27.17 14.26 16.12
CA ASP A 371 25.95 14.83 15.54
C ASP A 371 25.44 14.02 14.35
N LEU A 372 26.34 13.53 13.49
CA LEU A 372 26.00 12.61 12.40
C LEU A 372 25.34 11.33 12.93
N GLN A 373 25.87 10.75 14.01
CA GLN A 373 25.31 9.54 14.62
C GLN A 373 23.90 9.79 15.16
N LYS A 374 23.67 10.93 15.83
CA LYS A 374 22.35 11.31 16.34
C LYS A 374 21.33 11.52 15.21
N GLU A 375 21.69 12.22 14.15
CA GLU A 375 20.79 12.43 13.01
C GLU A 375 20.50 11.13 12.26
N ARG A 376 21.47 10.21 12.16
CA ARG A 376 21.21 8.86 11.60
C ARG A 376 20.19 8.08 12.43
N GLN A 377 20.28 8.13 13.76
CA GLN A 377 19.31 7.48 14.63
C GLN A 377 17.92 8.08 14.44
N LYS A 378 17.81 9.42 14.49
CA LYS A 378 16.55 10.14 14.28
C LYS A 378 15.93 9.86 12.92
N LEU A 379 16.73 9.82 11.85
CA LEU A 379 16.27 9.45 10.51
C LEU A 379 15.74 8.02 10.47
N GLY A 380 16.40 7.08 11.16
CA GLY A 380 15.93 5.71 11.33
C GLY A 380 14.57 5.63 12.02
N GLU A 381 14.40 6.37 13.12
CA GLU A 381 13.13 6.46 13.85
C GLU A 381 12.01 7.06 13.00
N LEU A 382 12.30 8.13 12.25
CA LEU A 382 11.34 8.74 11.32
C LEU A 382 10.91 7.78 10.21
N ARG A 383 11.85 6.99 9.67
CA ARG A 383 11.53 5.95 8.68
C ARG A 383 10.67 4.85 9.28
N LYS A 384 10.98 4.37 10.50
CA LYS A 384 10.14 3.39 11.22
C LYS A 384 8.71 3.93 11.38
N LYS A 385 8.57 5.18 11.82
CA LYS A 385 7.26 5.86 11.93
C LYS A 385 6.54 6.01 10.60
N HIS A 386 7.26 6.34 9.52
CA HIS A 386 6.68 6.40 8.18
C HIS A 386 6.10 5.04 7.77
N TYR A 387 6.83 3.95 7.99
CA TYR A 387 6.35 2.60 7.67
C TYR A 387 5.22 2.14 8.58
N GLU A 388 5.23 2.48 9.87
CA GLU A 388 4.10 2.21 10.78
C GLU A 388 2.83 2.92 10.28
N LEU A 389 2.92 4.21 9.93
CA LEU A 389 1.77 4.97 9.43
C LEU A 389 1.31 4.50 8.05
N ALA A 390 2.25 4.17 7.15
CA ALA A 390 1.93 3.61 5.84
C ALA A 390 1.35 2.19 5.95
N GLY A 391 1.89 1.36 6.85
CA GLY A 391 1.40 0.02 7.17
C GLY A 391 0.02 0.05 7.78
N VAL A 392 -0.27 0.96 8.72
CA VAL A 392 -1.62 1.16 9.28
C VAL A 392 -2.61 1.64 8.21
N ALA A 393 -2.18 2.46 7.25
CA ALA A 393 -3.01 2.84 6.10
C ALA A 393 -3.22 1.70 5.09
N GLU A 394 -2.33 0.70 5.04
CA GLU A 394 -2.41 -0.49 4.17
C GLU A 394 -2.86 -1.78 4.91
N GLY A 395 -3.14 -1.74 6.21
CA GLY A 395 -3.62 -2.86 7.03
C GLY A 395 -2.55 -3.83 7.58
N TRP A 396 -1.32 -3.38 7.83
CA TRP A 396 -0.21 -4.16 8.38
C TRP A 396 0.16 -3.58 9.76
N GLU A 397 -0.36 -4.15 10.85
CA GLU A 397 0.21 -3.94 12.18
C GLU A 397 1.20 -5.08 12.46
N GLU A 398 2.49 -4.75 12.56
CA GLU A 398 3.50 -5.66 13.11
C GLU A 398 3.27 -5.83 14.60
N GLY A 399 3.21 -7.09 15.03
CA GLY A 399 3.12 -7.49 16.43
C GLY A 399 4.21 -6.84 17.26
N THR A 400 3.78 -6.30 18.39
CA THR A 400 4.55 -5.70 19.47
C THR A 400 5.91 -6.38 19.65
N GLU A 401 6.99 -5.61 19.43
CA GLU A 401 8.36 -6.00 19.80
C GLU A 401 8.36 -6.47 21.26
N ALA A 402 8.67 -7.75 21.47
CA ALA A 402 8.96 -8.30 22.78
C ALA A 402 10.19 -7.59 23.35
N SER A 403 10.04 -7.00 24.54
CA SER A 403 11.14 -6.42 25.31
C SER A 403 12.34 -7.39 25.40
N PRO A 404 13.59 -6.90 25.34
CA PRO A 404 14.76 -7.75 25.54
C PRO A 404 14.71 -8.44 26.92
N PRO A 405 15.16 -9.70 27.05
CA PRO A 405 15.26 -10.35 28.35
C PRO A 405 16.24 -9.57 29.21
N ALA A 406 15.82 -9.22 30.43
CA ALA A 406 16.72 -8.71 31.46
C ALA A 406 17.88 -9.69 31.66
N LEU A 407 19.10 -9.23 31.38
CA LEU A 407 20.33 -9.92 31.72
C LEU A 407 20.37 -10.07 33.24
N HIS A 408 20.17 -11.29 33.72
CA HIS A 408 20.53 -11.66 35.09
C HIS A 408 22.05 -11.51 35.24
N GLU A 409 22.48 -10.54 36.04
CA GLU A 409 23.85 -10.47 36.55
C GLU A 409 24.16 -11.77 37.28
N ALA A 410 25.08 -12.56 36.71
CA ALA A 410 25.70 -13.67 37.40
C ALA A 410 26.78 -13.11 38.34
N ASP A 411 26.43 -13.10 39.62
CA ASP A 411 27.29 -12.90 40.77
C ASP A 411 28.53 -13.81 40.68
N THR A 412 29.70 -13.21 40.40
CA THR A 412 30.99 -13.90 40.54
C THR A 412 31.35 -13.95 42.01
N GLY A 413 30.87 -15.00 42.68
CA GLY A 413 31.34 -15.41 43.99
C GLY A 413 32.82 -15.81 43.95
N LYS A 414 33.60 -15.17 44.81
CA LYS A 414 34.92 -15.61 45.25
C LYS A 414 34.80 -16.96 45.96
N GLU A 415 35.58 -17.95 45.54
CA GLU A 415 36.55 -18.69 46.36
C GLU A 415 37.47 -19.54 45.48
#